data_AF-A0A2V6QV98-F1
#
_entry.id   AF-A0A2V6QV98-F1
#
_cell.length_a   1.000
_cell.length_b   1.000
_cell.length_c   1.000
_cell.angle_alpha   90.00
_cell.angle_beta   90.00
_cell.angle_gamma   90.00
#
_symmetry.space_group_name_H-M   'P 1'
#
loop_
_entity.id
_entity.type
_entity.pdbx_description
1 polymer ?
#
loop_
_entity_poly.entity_id
_entity_poly.type
_entity_poly.pdbx_seq_one_letter_code
_entity_poly.pdbx_strand_id
1 'polypeptide(L)'
;MKREYDFSKAKRGPLRNLPPMSEVDRHTKVRITIMLDLDLLKFFKSRAASRGAQPYQTQINQALREYVAAHRPNPGGDADHHEAFISRLAERVAEYTVKRSKPRRRATRASRA
;
A
#
# COMPACT_ATOMS: atom_id res chain seq x y z
N MET A 1 -29.17 19.54 30.98
CA MET A 1 -28.67 19.49 29.58
C MET A 1 -29.80 19.93 28.66
N LYS A 2 -29.57 20.85 27.70
CA LYS A 2 -30.61 21.28 26.77
C LYS A 2 -30.90 20.15 25.77
N ARG A 3 -32.19 19.91 25.49
CA ARG A 3 -32.65 18.74 24.72
C ARG A 3 -32.38 18.86 23.23
N GLU A 4 -32.23 20.06 22.69
CA GLU A 4 -32.10 20.27 21.24
C GLU A 4 -31.12 21.43 20.97
N TYR A 5 -30.21 21.20 20.04
CA TYR A 5 -29.26 22.19 19.54
C TYR A 5 -29.57 22.46 18.07
N ASP A 6 -29.83 23.73 17.75
CA ASP A 6 -29.99 24.19 16.38
C ASP A 6 -28.61 24.46 15.76
N PHE A 7 -28.23 23.63 14.77
CA PHE A 7 -26.97 23.73 14.03
C PHE A 7 -27.14 24.35 12.64
N SER A 8 -28.28 24.98 12.34
CA SER A 8 -28.54 25.61 11.03
C SER A 8 -27.49 26.68 10.64
N LYS A 9 -26.83 27.29 11.62
CA LYS A 9 -25.78 28.31 11.44
C LYS A 9 -24.36 27.80 11.72
N ALA A 10 -24.19 26.49 11.96
CA ALA A 10 -22.87 25.92 12.24
C ALA A 10 -22.00 25.93 10.98
N LYS A 11 -20.94 26.76 10.99
CA LYS A 11 -19.99 26.85 9.88
C LYS A 11 -19.13 25.58 9.88
N ARG A 12 -19.36 24.68 8.90
CA ARG A 12 -18.50 23.50 8.70
C ARG A 12 -17.08 23.98 8.40
N GLY A 13 -16.14 23.69 9.30
CA GLY A 13 -14.72 23.97 9.07
C GLY A 13 -14.27 23.23 7.80
N PRO A 14 -13.41 23.84 6.97
CA PRO A 14 -12.99 23.21 5.73
C PRO A 14 -12.16 21.95 6.06
N LEU A 15 -12.35 20.85 5.32
CA LEU A 15 -11.46 19.67 5.32
C LEU A 15 -10.09 20.02 4.69
N ARG A 16 -9.56 21.22 4.93
CA ARG A 16 -8.49 21.87 4.15
C ARG A 16 -7.10 21.29 4.41
N ASN A 17 -6.99 20.29 5.28
CA ASN A 17 -5.71 19.76 5.75
C ASN A 17 -5.59 18.24 5.51
N LEU A 18 -6.36 17.69 4.56
CA LEU A 18 -6.01 16.37 4.03
C LEU A 18 -5.06 16.58 2.86
N PRO A 19 -3.82 16.05 2.90
CA PRO A 19 -2.99 16.00 1.72
C PRO A 19 -3.71 15.20 0.62
N PRO A 20 -3.46 15.51 -0.66
CA PRO A 20 -4.08 14.78 -1.77
C PRO A 20 -3.81 13.27 -1.61
N MET A 21 -4.80 12.43 -1.93
CA MET A 21 -4.73 10.97 -1.73
C MET A 21 -3.51 10.30 -2.40
N SER A 22 -2.92 10.93 -3.41
CA SER A 22 -1.70 10.52 -4.10
C SER A 22 -0.40 10.78 -3.31
N GLU A 23 -0.42 11.65 -2.30
CA GLU A 23 0.73 12.04 -1.46
C GLU A 23 0.62 11.52 -0.02
N VAL A 24 -0.36 10.68 0.27
CA VAL A 24 -0.50 10.04 1.57
C VAL A 24 0.56 8.93 1.65
N ASP A 25 1.79 9.32 1.96
CA ASP A 25 2.81 8.39 2.43
C ASP A 25 2.19 7.50 3.52
N ARG A 26 2.63 6.24 3.63
CA ARG A 26 2.12 5.26 4.61
C ARG A 26 2.20 5.79 6.05
N HIS A 27 2.99 6.84 6.28
CA HIS A 27 3.23 7.52 7.54
C HIS A 27 2.42 8.81 7.76
N THR A 28 1.68 9.30 6.77
CA THR A 28 0.84 10.49 6.91
C THR A 28 -0.33 10.19 7.85
N LYS A 29 -0.29 10.78 9.05
CA LYS A 29 -1.34 10.61 10.06
C LYS A 29 -2.51 11.55 9.76
N VAL A 30 -3.66 10.97 9.42
CA VAL A 30 -4.91 11.71 9.25
C VAL A 30 -5.69 11.73 10.57
N ARG A 31 -6.17 12.91 10.99
CA ARG A 31 -7.09 13.03 12.12
C ARG A 31 -8.48 12.59 11.68
N ILE A 32 -8.97 11.50 12.26
CA ILE A 32 -10.33 11.00 12.07
C ILE A 32 -11.06 10.99 13.42
N THR A 33 -12.38 11.15 13.37
CA THR A 33 -13.25 10.90 14.52
C THR A 33 -13.89 9.53 14.32
N ILE A 34 -13.54 8.56 15.16
CA ILE A 34 -14.13 7.23 15.18
C ILE A 34 -14.62 6.93 16.60
N MET A 35 -15.73 6.19 16.70
CA MET A 35 -16.15 5.63 17.98
C MET A 35 -15.40 4.31 18.19
N LEU A 36 -14.75 4.18 19.33
CA LEU A 36 -14.11 2.95 19.77
C LEU A 36 -14.67 2.58 21.13
N ASP A 37 -14.81 1.28 21.38
CA ASP A 37 -15.29 0.80 22.66
C ASP A 37 -14.33 1.17 23.80
N LEU A 38 -14.92 1.46 24.96
CA LEU A 38 -14.17 1.97 26.11
C LEU A 38 -13.18 0.95 26.66
N ASP A 39 -13.51 -0.33 26.61
CA ASP A 39 -12.67 -1.45 27.02
C ASP A 39 -11.43 -1.59 26.14
N LEU A 40 -11.59 -1.52 24.81
CA LEU A 40 -10.47 -1.49 23.86
C LEU A 40 -9.55 -0.29 24.15
N LEU A 41 -10.14 0.89 24.34
CA LEU A 41 -9.35 2.09 24.66
C LEU A 41 -8.57 1.91 25.98
N LYS A 42 -9.18 1.34 27.01
CA LYS A 42 -8.53 1.06 28.30
C LYS A 42 -7.40 0.05 28.14
N PHE A 43 -7.60 -1.00 27.36
CA PHE A 43 -6.59 -2.03 27.09
C PHE A 43 -5.35 -1.45 26.41
N PHE A 44 -5.51 -0.67 25.33
CA PHE A 44 -4.35 -0.08 24.65
C PHE A 44 -3.66 1.00 25.50
N LYS A 45 -4.41 1.74 26.33
CA LYS A 45 -3.85 2.71 27.27
C LYS A 45 -3.04 2.06 28.38
N SER A 46 -3.52 0.95 28.97
CA SER A 46 -2.79 0.25 30.02
C SER A 46 -1.47 -0.34 29.48
N ARG A 47 -1.50 -0.90 28.27
CA ARG A 47 -0.29 -1.38 27.58
C ARG A 47 0.72 -0.26 27.31
N ALA A 48 0.24 0.92 26.89
CA ALA A 48 1.09 2.09 26.64
C ALA A 48 1.68 2.72 27.93
N ALA A 49 1.10 2.47 29.11
CA ALA A 49 1.62 2.96 30.38
C ALA A 49 2.90 2.24 30.84
N SER A 50 3.23 1.11 30.22
CA SER A 50 4.46 0.37 30.52
C SER A 50 5.70 1.09 29.99
N ARG A 51 6.81 1.08 30.74
CA ARG A 51 8.06 1.73 30.32
C ARG A 51 8.56 1.11 29.01
N GLY A 52 8.78 1.96 28.00
CA GLY A 52 9.25 1.53 26.67
C GLY A 52 8.15 1.00 25.74
N ALA A 53 6.88 1.01 26.16
CA ALA A 53 5.79 0.60 25.29
C ALA A 53 5.48 1.67 24.23
N GLN A 54 5.03 1.19 23.06
CA GLN A 54 4.58 2.07 21.98
C GLN A 54 3.33 2.86 22.41
N PRO A 55 3.12 4.08 21.89
CA PRO A 55 1.89 4.83 22.14
C PRO A 55 0.64 4.04 21.73
N TYR A 56 -0.46 4.18 22.48
CA TYR A 56 -1.70 3.45 22.22
C TYR A 56 -2.22 3.64 20.79
N GLN A 57 -2.05 4.84 20.20
CA GLN A 57 -2.44 5.11 18.81
C GLN A 57 -1.61 4.27 17.82
N THR A 58 -0.30 4.12 18.07
CA THR A 58 0.57 3.27 17.25
C THR A 58 0.14 1.81 17.34
N GLN A 59 -0.21 1.34 18.54
CA GLN A 59 -0.70 -0.02 18.75
C GLN A 59 -2.02 -0.29 18.01
N ILE A 60 -2.97 0.65 18.09
CA ILE A 60 -4.26 0.56 17.36
C ILE A 60 -4.01 0.52 15.86
N ASN A 61 -3.19 1.44 15.34
CA ASN A 61 -2.88 1.48 13.91
C ASN A 61 -2.19 0.21 13.44
N GLN A 62 -1.32 -0.40 14.26
CA GLN A 62 -0.67 -1.66 13.95
C GLN A 62 -1.69 -2.81 13.85
N ALA A 63 -2.60 -2.92 14.82
CA ALA A 63 -3.68 -3.92 14.79
C ALA A 63 -4.58 -3.75 13.55
N LEU A 64 -4.90 -2.51 13.18
CA LEU A 64 -5.67 -2.24 11.95
C LEU A 64 -4.91 -2.65 10.69
N ARG A 65 -3.58 -2.46 10.64
CA ARG A 65 -2.74 -2.90 9.50
C ARG A 65 -2.69 -4.41 9.39
N GLU A 66 -2.59 -5.12 10.51
CA GLU A 66 -2.60 -6.58 10.56
C GLU A 66 -3.95 -7.13 10.11
N TYR A 67 -5.05 -6.55 10.59
CA TYR A 67 -6.39 -6.91 10.13
C TYR A 67 -6.54 -6.72 8.62
N VAL A 68 -6.11 -5.56 8.10
CA VAL A 68 -6.12 -5.31 6.65
C VAL A 68 -5.22 -6.30 5.92
N ALA A 69 -4.03 -6.62 6.40
CA ALA A 69 -3.15 -7.59 5.75
C ALA A 69 -3.77 -8.99 5.69
N ALA A 70 -4.49 -9.40 6.74
CA ALA A 70 -5.16 -10.69 6.80
C ALA A 70 -6.44 -10.76 5.95
N HIS A 71 -7.15 -9.64 5.77
CA HIS A 71 -8.47 -9.61 5.13
C HIS A 71 -8.49 -8.88 3.78
N ARG A 72 -7.37 -8.30 3.36
CA ARG A 72 -7.26 -7.71 2.03
C ARG A 72 -7.28 -8.88 1.03
N PRO A 73 -8.34 -9.03 0.20
CA PRO A 73 -8.19 -9.84 -0.99
C PRO A 73 -7.02 -9.23 -1.73
N ASN A 74 -6.01 -10.05 -1.97
CA ASN A 74 -4.78 -9.68 -2.64
C ASN A 74 -5.16 -8.77 -3.83
N PRO A 75 -4.70 -7.51 -3.94
CA PRO A 75 -4.90 -6.72 -5.16
C PRO A 75 -4.05 -7.27 -6.34
N GLY A 76 -3.63 -8.53 -6.21
CA GLY A 76 -3.14 -9.43 -7.24
C GLY A 76 -3.62 -10.86 -6.93
N GLY A 77 -4.92 -11.07 -6.69
CA GLY A 77 -5.52 -12.30 -7.22
C GLY A 77 -5.32 -12.17 -8.72
N ASP A 78 -4.31 -12.80 -9.31
CA ASP A 78 -4.24 -14.25 -9.41
C ASP A 78 -2.85 -14.79 -9.02
N ALA A 79 -2.77 -15.53 -7.91
CA ALA A 79 -1.58 -16.33 -7.61
C ALA A 79 -1.34 -17.43 -8.67
N ASP A 80 -2.37 -17.75 -9.47
CA ASP A 80 -2.32 -18.69 -10.60
C ASP A 80 -1.66 -18.09 -11.85
N HIS A 81 -1.40 -16.78 -11.90
CA HIS A 81 -0.74 -16.13 -13.04
C HIS A 81 0.76 -15.92 -12.85
N HIS A 82 1.34 -16.32 -11.71
CA HIS A 82 2.79 -16.28 -11.53
C HIS A 82 3.52 -17.22 -12.48
N GLU A 83 2.99 -18.42 -12.74
CA GLU A 83 3.63 -19.35 -13.68
C GLU A 83 3.58 -18.81 -15.11
N ALA A 84 2.43 -18.31 -15.56
CA ALA A 84 2.27 -17.72 -16.89
C ALA A 84 3.13 -16.45 -17.06
N PHE A 85 3.24 -15.62 -16.01
CA PHE A 85 4.07 -14.41 -16.02
C PHE A 85 5.56 -14.75 -16.03
N ILE A 86 6.00 -15.70 -15.19
CA ILE A 86 7.39 -16.15 -15.13
C ILE A 86 7.80 -16.82 -16.45
N SER A 87 6.95 -17.64 -17.06
CA SER A 87 7.21 -18.27 -18.36
C SER A 87 7.28 -17.23 -19.50
N ARG A 88 6.35 -16.26 -19.55
CA ARG A 88 6.41 -15.16 -20.53
C ARG A 88 7.65 -14.28 -20.36
N LEU A 89 8.05 -14.02 -19.12
CA LEU A 89 9.28 -13.27 -18.82
C LEU A 89 10.52 -14.05 -19.30
N ALA A 90 10.58 -15.35 -19.02
CA ALA A 90 11.67 -16.22 -19.45
C ALA A 90 11.77 -16.30 -20.98
N GLU A 91 10.64 -16.47 -21.68
CA GLU A 91 10.58 -16.46 -23.15
C GLU A 91 11.09 -15.15 -23.73
N ARG A 92 10.69 -14.01 -23.15
CA ARG A 92 11.13 -12.69 -23.61
C ARG A 92 12.63 -12.44 -23.40
N VAL A 93 13.19 -12.92 -22.29
CA VAL A 93 14.64 -12.85 -22.02
C VAL A 93 15.42 -13.75 -22.98
N ALA A 94 14.90 -14.93 -23.30
CA ALA A 94 15.49 -15.82 -24.30
C ALA A 94 15.50 -15.17 -25.70
N GLU A 95 14.40 -14.55 -26.13
CA GLU A 95 14.37 -13.80 -27.40
C GLU A 95 15.40 -12.67 -27.44
N TYR A 96 15.57 -11.94 -26.33
CA TYR A 96 16.52 -10.83 -26.25
C TYR A 96 17.97 -11.31 -26.32
N THR A 97 18.30 -12.41 -25.62
CA THR A 97 19.64 -13.00 -25.66
C THR A 97 19.97 -13.59 -27.03
N VAL A 98 19.02 -14.25 -27.69
CA VAL A 98 19.19 -14.78 -29.06
C VAL A 98 19.38 -13.66 -30.07
N LYS A 99 18.61 -12.56 -29.98
CA LYS A 99 18.78 -11.37 -30.84
C LYS A 99 20.15 -10.71 -30.69
N ARG A 100 20.74 -10.76 -29.49
CA ARG A 100 22.11 -10.25 -29.24
C ARG A 100 23.20 -11.20 -29.75
N SER A 101 22.89 -12.49 -29.92
CA SER A 101 23.85 -13.53 -30.30
C SER A 101 24.06 -13.74 -31.81
N LYS A 102 23.19 -13.25 -32.70
CA LYS A 102 23.39 -13.41 -34.16
C LYS A 102 24.61 -12.56 -34.60
N PRO A 103 25.73 -13.17 -35.01
CA PRO A 103 26.84 -12.39 -35.54
C PRO A 103 26.42 -11.84 -36.91
N ARG A 104 26.62 -10.54 -37.13
CA ARG A 104 26.44 -9.92 -38.45
C ARG A 104 27.32 -10.69 -39.44
N ARG A 105 26.69 -11.45 -40.36
CA ARG A 105 27.39 -12.16 -41.44
C ARG A 105 28.28 -11.16 -42.18
N ARG A 106 29.60 -11.29 -42.04
CA ARG A 106 30.55 -10.57 -42.89
C ARG A 106 30.38 -11.10 -44.31
N ALA A 107 30.01 -10.23 -45.24
CA ALA A 107 29.96 -10.56 -46.66
C ALA A 107 31.37 -10.98 -47.10
N THR A 108 31.52 -12.25 -47.46
CA THR A 108 32.72 -12.76 -48.12
C THR A 108 32.77 -12.14 -49.52
N ARG A 109 33.73 -11.25 -49.71
CA ARG A 109 34.05 -10.61 -50.98
C ARG A 109 34.54 -11.71 -51.93
N ALA A 110 33.75 -12.02 -52.94
CA ALA A 110 34.09 -13.01 -53.95
C ALA A 110 35.32 -12.57 -54.74
N SER A 111 36.33 -13.43 -54.75
CA SER A 111 37.46 -13.40 -55.67
C SER A 111 36.98 -13.82 -57.07
N ARG A 112 37.15 -12.93 -58.05
CA ARG A 112 37.30 -13.25 -59.49
C ARG A 112 38.56 -12.49 -59.91
N ALA A 113 39.64 -13.22 -60.17
CA ALA A 113 40.05 -13.72 -61.49
C ALA A 113 40.54 -12.56 -62.37
#